data_AF-A0A818LD03-F1
#
_entry.id   AF-A0A818LD03-F1
#
_cell.length_a   1.000
_cell.length_b   1.000
_cell.length_c   1.000
_cell.angle_alpha   90.00
_cell.angle_beta   90.00
_cell.angle_gamma   90.00
#
_symmetry.space_group_name_H-M   'P 1'
#
loop_
_entity.id
_entity.type
_entity.pdbx_description
1 polymer ?
#
loop_
_entity_poly.entity_id
_entity_poly.type
_entity_poly.pdbx_seq_one_letter_code
_entity_poly.pdbx_strand_id
1 'polypeptide(L)'
;MEQFLWQFPYLKHLEIKAHGWKNLFDGYQWQKLTNFFTTFNFKFDTEDILMDNILDSFSTPYWLEEKHWFIGYKNGCLFSIPHFAPDHIDISWQTSLRSTALNHTVIYDRLNKITIKTDVIDSNYYFTHIKELILECSISVQILTSTMDLNQIKHLSVLSIDDILKLIPLESNMPQLCELSIKNDVTSDMIERIRLYRFSQIHKLEIGIFNKYSDYIIEELFRLFAFVQHLIYKSPIESIQTMICFIDGFKHLSNASFFCDDVFFDTEASFCQDPNSIIEYSKRLTKDNFTCRIYRSTKYGLSSYGIYWWIEDQPSSSIVNMYWLPQQRYHWYRFKYFFLFMLHKSFCFN
;
A
#
# COMPACT_ATOMS: atom_id res chain seq x y z
N MET A 1 35.09 14.33 -7.40
CA MET A 1 34.48 14.18 -6.07
C MET A 1 35.45 14.59 -4.97
N GLU A 2 36.68 14.07 -4.95
CA GLU A 2 37.73 14.49 -4.01
C GLU A 2 37.93 16.02 -3.95
N GLN A 3 38.16 16.65 -5.10
CA GLN A 3 38.31 18.11 -5.20
C GLN A 3 37.10 18.89 -4.66
N PHE A 4 35.89 18.32 -4.76
CA PHE A 4 34.68 18.93 -4.22
C PHE A 4 34.64 18.84 -2.70
N LEU A 5 34.93 17.66 -2.13
CA LEU A 5 34.94 17.47 -0.67
C LEU A 5 36.03 18.29 0.03
N TRP A 6 37.16 18.52 -0.64
CA TRP A 6 38.25 19.37 -0.12
C TRP A 6 37.84 20.84 0.06
N GLN A 7 36.77 21.30 -0.59
CA GLN A 7 36.24 22.66 -0.38
C GLN A 7 35.49 22.81 0.94
N PHE A 8 35.22 21.71 1.66
CA PHE A 8 34.44 21.70 2.89
C PHE A 8 35.24 21.11 4.06
N PRO A 9 36.33 21.77 4.53
CA PRO A 9 37.24 21.22 5.53
C PRO A 9 36.61 21.00 6.92
N TYR A 10 35.47 21.64 7.20
CA TYR A 10 34.73 21.49 8.46
C TYR A 10 33.53 20.53 8.37
N LEU A 11 33.31 19.91 7.21
CA LEU A 11 32.23 18.97 7.02
C LEU A 11 32.50 17.70 7.83
N LYS A 12 31.64 17.42 8.81
CA LYS A 12 31.73 16.22 9.67
C LYS A 12 30.72 15.14 9.28
N HIS A 13 29.62 15.53 8.65
CA HIS A 13 28.51 14.65 8.32
C HIS A 13 28.23 14.79 6.83
N LEU A 14 28.28 13.69 6.11
CA LEU A 14 28.04 13.66 4.68
C LEU A 14 26.97 12.59 4.38
N GLU A 15 25.92 13.02 3.69
CA GLU A 15 24.89 12.15 3.13
C GLU A 15 24.85 12.33 1.62
N ILE A 16 24.87 11.24 0.85
CA ILE A 16 24.83 11.29 -0.61
C ILE A 16 23.79 10.31 -1.16
N LYS A 17 22.93 10.82 -2.05
CA LYS A 17 22.04 10.01 -2.90
C LYS A 17 22.41 10.27 -4.34
N ALA A 18 22.77 9.23 -5.07
CA ALA A 18 23.21 9.37 -6.46
C ALA A 18 22.77 8.18 -7.31
N HIS A 19 22.59 8.44 -8.60
CA HIS A 19 22.25 7.45 -9.62
C HIS A 19 23.36 7.39 -10.65
N GLY A 20 23.77 6.19 -11.06
CA GLY A 20 24.35 5.95 -12.38
C GLY A 20 25.87 6.00 -12.53
N TRP A 21 26.71 6.05 -11.49
CA TRP A 21 28.18 6.08 -11.66
C TRP A 21 28.91 4.94 -10.92
N LYS A 22 29.53 4.03 -11.68
CA LYS A 22 30.37 2.91 -11.18
C LYS A 22 31.47 3.37 -10.23
N ASN A 23 31.99 4.58 -10.42
CA ASN A 23 33.07 5.15 -9.61
C ASN A 23 32.66 5.39 -8.13
N LEU A 24 31.36 5.36 -7.82
CA LEU A 24 30.85 5.51 -6.45
C LEU A 24 30.86 4.20 -5.64
N PHE A 25 31.11 3.06 -6.29
CA PHE A 25 31.05 1.72 -5.69
C PHE A 25 32.44 1.20 -5.27
N ASP A 26 33.43 2.08 -5.08
CA ASP A 26 34.78 1.74 -4.65
C ASP A 26 35.03 2.20 -3.21
N GLY A 27 34.97 1.25 -2.27
CA GLY A 27 35.19 1.51 -0.85
C GLY A 27 36.62 1.94 -0.49
N TYR A 28 37.62 1.60 -1.29
CA TYR A 28 38.99 2.04 -1.06
C TYR A 28 39.16 3.53 -1.41
N GLN A 29 38.51 4.01 -2.46
CA GLN A 29 38.47 5.43 -2.77
C GLN A 29 37.73 6.21 -1.69
N TRP A 30 36.56 5.71 -1.27
CA TRP A 30 35.79 6.36 -0.22
C TRP A 30 36.52 6.40 1.13
N GLN A 31 37.30 5.38 1.47
CA GLN A 31 38.13 5.39 2.69
C GLN A 31 39.07 6.60 2.74
N LYS A 32 39.73 6.94 1.62
CA LYS A 32 40.61 8.12 1.54
C LYS A 32 39.84 9.42 1.73
N LEU A 33 38.63 9.49 1.17
CA LEU A 33 37.80 10.70 1.17
C LEU A 33 37.04 10.92 2.48
N THR A 34 36.76 9.84 3.22
CA THR A 34 35.84 9.87 4.36
C THR A 34 36.52 9.86 5.72
N ASN A 35 37.86 9.82 5.74
CA ASN A 35 38.63 9.69 6.97
C ASN A 35 38.27 10.77 8.01
N PHE A 36 38.02 12.00 7.53
CA PHE A 36 37.68 13.16 8.35
C PHE A 36 36.21 13.24 8.77
N PHE A 37 35.32 12.42 8.19
CA PHE A 37 33.91 12.42 8.55
C PHE A 37 33.64 11.62 9.82
N THR A 38 32.74 12.18 10.64
CA THR A 38 32.12 11.51 11.79
C THR A 38 31.01 10.56 11.34
N THR A 39 30.27 10.92 10.28
CA THR A 39 29.28 10.02 9.65
C THR A 39 29.31 10.15 8.14
N PHE A 40 29.23 9.01 7.46
CA PHE A 40 29.07 8.94 6.01
C PHE A 40 27.92 7.99 5.67
N ASN A 41 26.79 8.56 5.24
CA ASN A 41 25.64 7.79 4.80
C ASN A 41 25.48 7.94 3.30
N PHE A 42 25.11 6.87 2.62
CA PHE A 42 24.91 6.95 1.17
C PHE A 42 23.89 5.95 0.64
N LYS A 43 23.30 6.30 -0.49
CA LYS A 43 22.49 5.42 -1.33
C LYS A 43 22.87 5.65 -2.80
N PHE A 44 23.41 4.61 -3.43
CA PHE A 44 23.85 4.64 -4.81
C PHE A 44 23.07 3.61 -5.61
N ASP A 45 22.27 4.11 -6.55
CA ASP A 45 21.49 3.30 -7.48
C ASP A 45 22.31 3.11 -8.78
N THR A 46 22.33 1.88 -9.32
CA THR A 46 22.97 1.57 -10.61
C THR A 46 22.05 0.78 -11.52
N GLU A 47 22.04 1.13 -12.80
CA GLU A 47 21.26 0.44 -13.85
C GLU A 47 21.98 -0.81 -14.36
N ASP A 48 23.30 -0.88 -14.16
CA ASP A 48 24.15 -2.00 -14.51
C ASP A 48 25.02 -2.34 -13.30
N ILE A 49 25.00 -3.58 -12.84
CA ILE A 49 26.12 -4.53 -12.90
C ILE A 49 25.82 -5.71 -11.94
N LEU A 50 25.97 -6.94 -12.46
CA LEU A 50 26.34 -8.13 -11.69
C LEU A 50 27.79 -7.99 -11.21
N MET A 51 28.03 -7.21 -10.15
CA MET A 51 29.38 -7.14 -9.56
C MET A 51 29.38 -8.07 -8.38
N ASP A 52 29.95 -9.26 -8.55
CA ASP A 52 29.95 -10.27 -7.50
C ASP A 52 30.72 -9.83 -6.24
N ASN A 53 31.49 -8.73 -6.30
CA ASN A 53 32.46 -8.32 -5.27
C ASN A 53 32.40 -6.81 -4.88
N ILE A 54 31.30 -6.06 -5.12
CA ILE A 54 31.22 -4.63 -4.71
C ILE A 54 31.51 -4.46 -3.20
N LEU A 55 30.95 -5.36 -2.39
CA LEU A 55 31.04 -5.28 -0.93
C LEU A 55 32.47 -5.53 -0.43
N ASP A 56 33.31 -6.24 -1.16
CA ASP A 56 34.68 -6.57 -0.72
C ASP A 56 35.52 -5.31 -0.51
N SER A 57 35.33 -4.28 -1.34
CA SER A 57 36.02 -2.99 -1.19
C SER A 57 35.61 -2.22 0.09
N PHE A 58 34.50 -2.62 0.71
CA PHE A 58 33.94 -2.05 1.93
C PHE A 58 34.08 -2.99 3.13
N SER A 59 34.72 -4.15 2.97
CA SER A 59 34.96 -5.13 4.03
C SER A 59 36.33 -4.95 4.71
N THR A 60 36.90 -3.75 4.67
CA THR A 60 38.21 -3.44 5.29
C THR A 60 38.07 -3.10 6.77
N PRO A 61 39.14 -3.22 7.58
CA PRO A 61 39.13 -2.83 9.00
C PRO A 61 38.69 -1.38 9.23
N TYR A 62 39.01 -0.48 8.29
CA TYR A 62 38.56 0.92 8.35
C TYR A 62 37.03 1.03 8.42
N TRP A 63 36.32 0.30 7.56
CA TRP A 63 34.86 0.34 7.51
C TRP A 63 34.25 -0.40 8.71
N LEU A 64 34.74 -1.60 8.99
CA LEU A 64 34.11 -2.52 9.94
C LEU A 64 34.49 -2.28 11.40
N GLU A 65 35.76 -1.96 11.67
CA GLU A 65 36.31 -1.89 13.03
C GLU A 65 36.55 -0.44 13.48
N GLU A 66 37.06 0.44 12.60
CA GLU A 66 37.32 1.83 12.98
C GLU A 66 36.03 2.66 12.94
N LYS A 67 35.31 2.64 11.81
CA LYS A 67 34.12 3.47 11.59
C LYS A 67 32.82 2.79 12.00
N HIS A 68 32.78 1.47 12.05
CA HIS A 68 31.55 0.68 12.24
C HIS A 68 30.44 1.07 11.23
N TRP A 69 30.84 1.38 10.00
CA TRP A 69 29.94 1.73 8.90
C TRP A 69 29.73 0.50 8.03
N PHE A 70 28.54 -0.09 8.15
CA PHE A 70 28.16 -1.27 7.40
C PHE A 70 27.48 -0.90 6.10
N ILE A 71 27.62 -1.75 5.09
CA ILE A 71 27.14 -1.47 3.74
C ILE A 71 26.34 -2.65 3.22
N GLY A 72 25.15 -2.35 2.69
CA GLY A 72 24.23 -3.31 2.12
C GLY A 72 24.11 -3.15 0.62
N TYR A 73 23.82 -4.25 -0.07
CA TYR A 73 23.55 -4.29 -1.49
C TYR A 73 22.28 -5.11 -1.80
N LYS A 74 21.32 -4.50 -2.51
CA LYS A 74 20.08 -5.15 -2.95
C LYS A 74 19.60 -4.51 -4.25
N ASN A 75 19.23 -5.32 -5.24
CA ASN A 75 18.59 -4.89 -6.50
C ASN A 75 19.31 -3.71 -7.21
N GLY A 76 20.63 -3.77 -7.35
CA GLY A 76 21.38 -2.68 -7.99
C GLY A 76 21.54 -1.42 -7.14
N CYS A 77 21.22 -1.49 -5.83
CA CYS A 77 21.38 -0.39 -4.90
C CYS A 77 22.43 -0.75 -3.84
N LEU A 78 23.48 0.07 -3.70
CA LEU A 78 24.45 0.01 -2.61
C LEU A 78 24.15 1.11 -1.60
N PHE A 79 24.10 0.78 -0.32
CA PHE A 79 23.65 1.74 0.69
C PHE A 79 24.30 1.52 2.06
N SER A 80 24.40 2.60 2.84
CA SER A 80 24.87 2.56 4.23
C SER A 80 23.80 1.98 5.16
N ILE A 81 24.17 0.97 5.94
CA ILE A 81 23.36 0.35 6.98
C ILE A 81 23.63 1.06 8.32
N PRO A 82 22.58 1.33 9.11
CA PRO A 82 21.19 1.01 8.83
C PRO A 82 20.39 2.15 8.20
N HIS A 83 21.03 3.29 7.91
CA HIS A 83 20.36 4.55 7.55
C HIS A 83 19.50 4.44 6.28
N PHE A 84 20.00 3.74 5.27
CA PHE A 84 19.31 3.54 3.99
C PHE A 84 18.92 2.07 3.75
N ALA A 85 18.99 1.25 4.80
CA ALA A 85 18.49 -0.12 4.71
C ALA A 85 17.01 -0.11 4.35
N PRO A 86 16.55 -1.01 3.47
CA PRO A 86 15.14 -1.12 3.15
C PRO A 86 14.37 -1.50 4.41
N ASP A 87 13.18 -0.94 4.58
CA ASP A 87 12.21 -1.32 5.61
C ASP A 87 11.34 -2.52 5.18
N HIS A 88 11.53 -2.97 3.94
CA HIS A 88 10.81 -4.04 3.28
C HIS A 88 11.73 -5.17 2.78
N ILE A 89 11.28 -6.41 2.97
CA ILE A 89 11.91 -7.59 2.38
C ILE A 89 10.91 -8.48 1.64
N ASP A 90 11.37 -9.05 0.52
CA ASP A 90 10.66 -10.10 -0.21
C ASP A 90 11.35 -11.44 0.09
N ILE A 91 10.65 -12.33 0.77
CA ILE A 91 11.04 -13.73 0.90
C ILE A 91 10.63 -14.45 -0.39
N SER A 92 11.62 -14.56 -1.28
CA SER A 92 11.57 -15.35 -2.50
C SER A 92 12.90 -16.08 -2.68
N TRP A 93 12.96 -17.08 -3.56
CA TRP A 93 14.14 -17.92 -3.78
C TRP A 93 15.38 -17.16 -4.32
N GLN A 94 15.30 -15.86 -4.66
CA GLN A 94 16.30 -15.22 -5.53
C GLN A 94 16.77 -13.79 -5.19
N THR A 95 16.36 -13.16 -4.08
CA THR A 95 16.83 -11.79 -3.77
C THR A 95 17.37 -11.67 -2.35
N SER A 96 18.55 -12.22 -2.10
CA SER A 96 19.25 -12.05 -0.84
C SER A 96 19.88 -10.65 -0.77
N LEU A 97 19.56 -9.93 0.31
CA LEU A 97 20.34 -8.77 0.71
C LEU A 97 21.76 -9.24 1.04
N ARG A 98 22.76 -8.66 0.38
CA ARG A 98 24.17 -8.88 0.72
C ARG A 98 24.63 -7.72 1.60
N SER A 99 25.45 -7.97 2.60
CA SER A 99 25.89 -6.94 3.56
C SER A 99 27.31 -7.22 4.05
N THR A 100 28.04 -6.14 4.42
CA THR A 100 29.30 -6.25 5.15
C THR A 100 29.11 -6.38 6.67
N ALA A 101 27.88 -6.20 7.17
CA ALA A 101 27.56 -6.44 8.57
C ALA A 101 27.68 -7.94 8.90
N LEU A 102 28.49 -8.30 9.90
CA LEU A 102 28.59 -9.67 10.39
C LEU A 102 27.29 -10.16 11.05
N ASN A 103 26.55 -9.22 11.66
CA ASN A 103 25.25 -9.47 12.26
C ASN A 103 24.16 -8.69 11.50
N HIS A 104 23.28 -9.42 10.82
CA HIS A 104 22.20 -8.83 10.04
C HIS A 104 21.00 -8.37 10.90
N THR A 105 20.98 -8.60 12.22
CA THR A 105 19.88 -8.11 13.08
C THR A 105 19.71 -6.60 12.97
N VAL A 106 20.80 -5.84 12.82
CA VAL A 106 20.77 -4.37 12.62
C VAL A 106 19.94 -3.95 11.41
N ILE A 107 19.77 -4.84 10.43
CA ILE A 107 18.93 -4.66 9.25
C ILE A 107 17.52 -5.18 9.53
N TYR A 108 17.41 -6.41 10.04
CA TYR A 108 16.10 -7.07 10.24
C TYR A 108 15.25 -6.39 11.32
N ASP A 109 15.86 -5.80 12.35
CA ASP A 109 15.17 -5.06 13.40
C ASP A 109 14.48 -3.78 12.88
N ARG A 110 14.85 -3.32 11.68
CA ARG A 110 14.22 -2.14 11.05
C ARG A 110 13.13 -2.49 10.05
N LEU A 111 12.99 -3.77 9.70
CA LEU A 111 11.94 -4.17 8.78
C LEU A 111 10.57 -3.94 9.42
N ASN A 112 9.71 -3.24 8.70
CA ASN A 112 8.32 -3.04 9.05
C ASN A 112 7.38 -3.84 8.13
N LYS A 113 7.90 -4.37 7.01
CA LYS A 113 7.12 -4.99 5.95
C LYS A 113 7.79 -6.24 5.40
N ILE A 114 7.00 -7.28 5.19
CA ILE A 114 7.46 -8.53 4.60
C ILE A 114 6.49 -9.03 3.54
N THR A 115 7.02 -9.46 2.40
CA THR A 115 6.28 -10.21 1.37
C THR A 115 6.77 -11.64 1.35
N ILE A 116 5.86 -12.60 1.40
CA ILE A 116 6.16 -14.03 1.32
C ILE A 116 5.59 -14.56 0.01
N LYS A 117 6.46 -15.02 -0.89
CA LYS A 117 6.08 -15.49 -2.24
C LYS A 117 6.11 -17.01 -2.39
N THR A 118 6.60 -17.72 -1.38
CA THR A 118 6.71 -19.18 -1.34
C THR A 118 6.35 -19.69 0.05
N ASP A 119 5.75 -20.86 0.11
CA ASP A 119 5.40 -21.58 1.33
C ASP A 119 6.62 -22.15 2.08
N VAL A 120 7.77 -22.22 1.42
CA VAL A 120 9.04 -22.61 2.03
C VAL A 120 9.80 -21.37 2.46
N ILE A 121 9.86 -21.14 3.78
CA ILE A 121 10.66 -20.07 4.36
C ILE A 121 11.97 -20.66 4.88
N ASP A 122 13.06 -20.42 4.15
CA ASP A 122 14.42 -20.68 4.62
C ASP A 122 15.00 -19.41 5.25
N SER A 123 14.49 -19.05 6.43
CA SER A 123 15.00 -17.91 7.20
C SER A 123 15.51 -18.42 8.55
N ASN A 124 16.80 -18.24 8.80
CA ASN A 124 17.40 -18.43 10.12
C ASN A 124 17.09 -17.26 11.08
N TYR A 125 16.31 -16.27 10.64
CA TYR A 125 16.00 -15.06 11.39
C TYR A 125 14.54 -15.00 11.78
N TYR A 126 14.31 -14.56 13.02
CA TYR A 126 12.99 -14.26 13.58
C TYR A 126 12.70 -12.76 13.48
N PHE A 127 11.62 -12.37 12.80
CA PHE A 127 11.28 -10.96 12.58
C PHE A 127 10.32 -10.43 13.66
N THR A 128 10.77 -9.46 14.46
CA THR A 128 10.04 -8.97 15.64
C THR A 128 9.24 -7.69 15.42
N HIS A 129 9.48 -6.94 14.33
CA HIS A 129 8.97 -5.58 14.15
C HIS A 129 8.08 -5.38 12.91
N ILE A 130 7.69 -6.48 12.26
CA ILE A 130 6.84 -6.46 11.08
C ILE A 130 5.43 -5.97 11.46
N LYS A 131 4.93 -5.00 10.70
CA LYS A 131 3.57 -4.45 10.81
C LYS A 131 2.73 -4.76 9.57
N GLU A 132 3.37 -4.91 8.42
CA GLU A 132 2.73 -5.25 7.15
C GLU A 132 3.20 -6.63 6.65
N LEU A 133 2.25 -7.56 6.48
CA LEU A 133 2.49 -8.89 5.94
C LEU A 133 1.74 -9.06 4.61
N ILE A 134 2.47 -9.38 3.54
CA ILE A 134 1.90 -9.68 2.22
C ILE A 134 2.16 -11.15 1.90
N LEU A 135 1.10 -11.91 1.71
CA LEU A 135 1.13 -13.32 1.33
C LEU A 135 0.75 -13.47 -0.14
N GLU A 136 1.73 -13.84 -0.97
CA GLU A 136 1.55 -14.19 -2.38
C GLU A 136 1.56 -15.72 -2.58
N CYS A 137 1.45 -16.45 -1.49
CA CYS A 137 1.33 -17.90 -1.46
C CYS A 137 0.48 -18.32 -0.26
N SER A 138 0.02 -19.57 -0.30
CA SER A 138 -0.76 -20.13 0.77
C SER A 138 0.14 -20.75 1.83
N ILE A 139 0.12 -20.21 3.06
CA ILE A 139 1.03 -20.59 4.15
C ILE A 139 0.26 -20.81 5.45
N SER A 140 0.72 -21.74 6.29
CA SER A 140 0.07 -22.01 7.57
C SER A 140 0.52 -21.03 8.66
N VAL A 141 -0.34 -20.81 9.64
CA VAL A 141 -0.01 -19.97 10.80
C VAL A 141 1.23 -20.47 11.56
N GLN A 142 1.46 -21.78 11.64
CA GLN A 142 2.61 -22.33 12.38
C GLN A 142 3.95 -21.87 11.78
N ILE A 143 4.08 -21.92 10.45
CA ILE A 143 5.31 -21.47 9.76
C ILE A 143 5.50 -19.96 9.95
N LEU A 144 4.42 -19.18 9.95
CA LEU A 144 4.50 -17.75 10.23
C LEU A 144 4.96 -17.49 11.67
N THR A 145 4.35 -18.16 12.66
CA THR A 145 4.72 -17.98 14.07
C THR A 145 6.16 -18.39 14.41
N SER A 146 6.75 -19.33 13.67
CA SER A 146 8.16 -19.69 13.84
C SER A 146 9.12 -18.68 13.22
N THR A 147 8.63 -17.82 12.32
CA THR A 147 9.45 -16.89 11.54
C THR A 147 9.29 -15.44 12.01
N MET A 148 8.15 -15.07 12.59
CA MET A 148 7.90 -13.68 12.98
C MET A 148 6.92 -13.53 14.17
N ASP A 149 6.96 -12.37 14.82
CA ASP A 149 5.99 -11.98 15.84
C ASP A 149 4.70 -11.47 15.18
N LEU A 150 3.68 -12.34 15.16
CA LEU A 150 2.38 -12.01 14.58
C LEU A 150 1.58 -10.97 15.37
N ASN A 151 1.95 -10.69 16.62
CA ASN A 151 1.24 -9.71 17.45
C ASN A 151 1.42 -8.27 16.97
N GLN A 152 2.46 -7.98 16.19
CA GLN A 152 2.75 -6.64 15.67
C GLN A 152 2.06 -6.37 14.32
N ILE A 153 1.51 -7.39 13.68
CA ILE A 153 0.90 -7.28 12.35
C ILE A 153 -0.38 -6.46 12.45
N LYS A 154 -0.40 -5.33 11.74
CA LYS A 154 -1.55 -4.42 11.63
C LYS A 154 -2.23 -4.54 10.27
N HIS A 155 -1.47 -4.88 9.23
CA HIS A 155 -1.97 -5.03 7.88
C HIS A 155 -1.58 -6.40 7.31
N LEU A 156 -2.60 -7.12 6.83
CA LEU A 156 -2.46 -8.38 6.12
C LEU A 156 -2.98 -8.24 4.69
N SER A 157 -2.15 -8.59 3.71
CA SER A 157 -2.57 -8.74 2.31
C SER A 157 -2.46 -10.19 1.89
N VAL A 158 -3.54 -10.76 1.35
CA VAL A 158 -3.62 -12.15 0.88
C VAL A 158 -4.08 -12.20 -0.57
N LEU A 159 -3.80 -13.30 -1.26
CA LEU A 159 -4.33 -13.53 -2.61
C LEU A 159 -5.84 -13.76 -2.57
N SER A 160 -6.31 -14.61 -1.68
CA SER A 160 -7.71 -15.04 -1.64
C SER A 160 -8.26 -15.18 -0.21
N ILE A 161 -9.59 -15.28 -0.10
CA ILE A 161 -10.26 -15.63 1.17
C ILE A 161 -9.81 -17.01 1.68
N ASP A 162 -9.52 -17.96 0.78
CA ASP A 162 -9.09 -19.30 1.18
C ASP A 162 -7.76 -19.26 1.95
N ASP A 163 -6.90 -18.27 1.68
CA ASP A 163 -5.66 -18.07 2.43
C ASP A 163 -5.94 -17.56 3.85
N ILE A 164 -7.01 -16.76 4.04
CA ILE A 164 -7.44 -16.31 5.37
C ILE A 164 -7.84 -17.51 6.24
N LEU A 165 -8.53 -18.51 5.66
CA LEU A 165 -8.97 -19.70 6.39
C LEU A 165 -7.81 -20.46 7.05
N LYS A 166 -6.60 -20.41 6.47
CA LYS A 166 -5.39 -21.03 7.04
C LYS A 166 -4.78 -20.26 8.22
N LEU A 167 -5.25 -19.03 8.44
CA LEU A 167 -4.77 -18.11 9.46
C LEU A 167 -5.78 -17.94 10.61
N ILE A 168 -6.98 -18.51 10.49
CA ILE A 168 -8.01 -18.46 11.52
C ILE A 168 -7.60 -19.28 12.76
N PRO A 169 -7.95 -18.83 13.98
CA PRO A 169 -8.65 -17.58 14.30
C PRO A 169 -7.73 -16.35 14.26
N LEU A 170 -8.07 -15.37 13.40
CA LEU A 170 -7.25 -14.16 13.23
C LEU A 170 -7.15 -13.34 14.52
N GLU A 171 -8.21 -13.28 15.33
CA GLU A 171 -8.21 -12.50 16.56
C GLU A 171 -7.23 -13.04 17.61
N SER A 172 -6.94 -14.35 17.58
CA SER A 172 -5.96 -14.96 18.47
C SER A 172 -4.56 -14.95 17.87
N ASN A 173 -4.43 -15.16 16.55
CA ASN A 173 -3.13 -15.29 15.89
C ASN A 173 -2.50 -13.94 15.55
N MET A 174 -3.30 -12.91 15.23
CA MET A 174 -2.87 -11.56 14.85
C MET A 174 -3.77 -10.51 15.54
N PRO A 175 -3.65 -10.33 16.88
CA PRO A 175 -4.58 -9.52 17.67
C PRO A 175 -4.58 -8.01 17.33
N GLN A 176 -3.53 -7.49 16.71
CA GLN A 176 -3.45 -6.08 16.29
C GLN A 176 -3.89 -5.85 14.83
N LEU A 177 -4.32 -6.89 14.14
CA LEU A 177 -4.70 -6.81 12.73
C LEU A 177 -5.95 -5.94 12.57
N CYS A 178 -5.81 -4.81 11.89
CA CYS A 178 -6.91 -3.88 11.63
C CYS A 178 -7.11 -3.55 10.15
N GLU A 179 -6.15 -3.89 9.28
CA GLU A 179 -6.24 -3.70 7.84
C GLU A 179 -6.14 -5.04 7.10
N LEU A 180 -7.09 -5.32 6.22
CA LEU A 180 -7.11 -6.52 5.39
C LEU A 180 -7.24 -6.17 3.92
N SER A 181 -6.37 -6.76 3.10
CA SER A 181 -6.39 -6.62 1.64
C SER A 181 -6.51 -7.99 0.98
N ILE A 182 -7.54 -8.20 0.17
CA ILE A 182 -7.75 -9.40 -0.63
C ILE A 182 -7.49 -9.01 -2.09
N LYS A 183 -6.46 -9.61 -2.71
CA LYS A 183 -6.02 -9.21 -4.05
C LYS A 183 -6.94 -9.72 -5.16
N ASN A 184 -7.41 -10.96 -5.06
CA ASN A 184 -8.30 -11.55 -6.06
C ASN A 184 -9.75 -11.21 -5.77
N ASP A 185 -10.57 -11.16 -6.82
CA ASP A 185 -12.01 -10.95 -6.69
C ASP A 185 -12.67 -12.08 -5.90
N VAL A 186 -13.52 -11.69 -4.98
CA VAL A 186 -14.27 -12.59 -4.10
C VAL A 186 -15.50 -13.13 -4.82
N THR A 187 -15.74 -14.43 -4.68
CA THR A 187 -16.91 -15.15 -5.22
C THR A 187 -17.86 -15.58 -4.12
N SER A 188 -19.10 -15.92 -4.48
CA SER A 188 -20.12 -16.40 -3.53
C SER A 188 -19.65 -17.65 -2.78
N ASP A 189 -19.00 -18.59 -3.47
CA ASP A 189 -18.48 -19.82 -2.85
C ASP A 189 -17.42 -19.53 -1.78
N MET A 190 -16.61 -18.47 -1.98
CA MET A 190 -15.61 -18.06 -0.98
C MET A 190 -16.28 -17.43 0.24
N ILE A 191 -17.31 -16.61 0.05
CA ILE A 191 -18.11 -16.04 1.15
C ILE A 191 -18.77 -17.13 1.97
N GLU A 192 -19.39 -18.13 1.34
CA GLU A 192 -20.03 -19.25 2.04
C GLU A 192 -19.07 -19.95 3.02
N ARG A 193 -17.81 -20.11 2.64
CA ARG A 193 -16.79 -20.75 3.48
C ARG A 193 -16.44 -19.93 4.72
N ILE A 194 -16.60 -18.61 4.66
CA ILE A 194 -16.31 -17.72 5.79
C ILE A 194 -17.54 -17.16 6.52
N ARG A 195 -18.75 -17.45 6.07
CA ARG A 195 -20.02 -16.86 6.58
C ARG A 195 -20.21 -16.91 8.10
N LEU A 196 -19.62 -17.93 8.74
CA LEU A 196 -19.70 -18.17 10.18
C LEU A 196 -18.72 -17.33 11.01
N TYR A 197 -17.69 -16.77 10.38
CA TYR A 197 -16.71 -15.92 11.06
C TYR A 197 -17.22 -14.49 11.19
N ARG A 198 -16.61 -13.75 12.10
CA ARG A 198 -16.75 -12.30 12.23
C ARG A 198 -15.36 -11.73 12.38
N PHE A 199 -15.03 -10.75 11.55
CA PHE A 199 -13.74 -10.10 11.52
C PHE A 199 -13.86 -8.75 12.21
N SER A 200 -14.18 -8.78 13.50
CA SER A 200 -14.60 -7.59 14.26
C SER A 200 -13.49 -6.54 14.40
N GLN A 201 -12.24 -6.99 14.41
CA GLN A 201 -11.04 -6.15 14.51
C GLN A 201 -10.65 -5.43 13.21
N ILE A 202 -11.25 -5.77 12.06
CA ILE A 202 -10.90 -5.16 10.77
C ILE A 202 -11.64 -3.83 10.61
N HIS A 203 -10.86 -2.75 10.49
CA HIS A 203 -11.33 -1.39 10.32
C HIS A 203 -11.06 -0.85 8.91
N LYS A 204 -10.09 -1.43 8.20
CA LYS A 204 -9.81 -1.11 6.80
C LYS A 204 -9.87 -2.37 5.94
N LEU A 205 -10.68 -2.34 4.91
CA LEU A 205 -10.91 -3.45 4.01
C LEU A 205 -10.63 -3.02 2.56
N GLU A 206 -9.75 -3.75 1.89
CA GLU A 206 -9.48 -3.61 0.48
C GLU A 206 -9.87 -4.92 -0.23
N ILE A 207 -10.88 -4.85 -1.10
CA ILE A 207 -11.55 -6.05 -1.63
C ILE A 207 -12.06 -5.81 -3.05
N GLY A 208 -12.06 -6.86 -3.88
CA GLY A 208 -12.79 -6.93 -5.14
C GLY A 208 -13.87 -8.01 -5.08
N ILE A 209 -14.95 -7.87 -5.84
CA ILE A 209 -16.04 -8.85 -5.96
C ILE A 209 -16.26 -9.18 -7.43
N PHE A 210 -16.48 -10.47 -7.70
CA PHE A 210 -16.84 -10.93 -9.04
C PHE A 210 -18.34 -10.71 -9.31
N ASN A 211 -18.65 -9.85 -10.29
CA ASN A 211 -19.97 -9.21 -10.47
C ASN A 211 -21.20 -10.12 -10.68
N LYS A 212 -21.06 -11.41 -10.99
CA LYS A 212 -22.23 -12.26 -11.30
C LYS A 212 -23.20 -12.48 -10.12
N TYR A 213 -22.78 -12.20 -8.88
CA TYR A 213 -23.55 -12.46 -7.65
C TYR A 213 -23.36 -11.37 -6.58
N SER A 214 -23.28 -10.10 -7.00
CA SER A 214 -22.89 -8.97 -6.15
C SER A 214 -23.77 -8.80 -4.91
N ASP A 215 -25.10 -8.81 -5.04
CA ASP A 215 -26.01 -8.44 -3.93
C ASP A 215 -25.85 -9.34 -2.69
N TYR A 216 -25.84 -10.67 -2.89
CA TYR A 216 -25.66 -11.61 -1.78
C TYR A 216 -24.30 -11.45 -1.09
N ILE A 217 -23.23 -11.32 -1.90
CA ILE A 217 -21.87 -11.15 -1.40
C ILE A 217 -21.78 -9.85 -0.58
N ILE A 218 -22.37 -8.76 -1.08
CA ILE A 218 -22.38 -7.45 -0.43
C ILE A 218 -23.03 -7.52 0.95
N GLU A 219 -24.21 -8.14 1.06
CA GLU A 219 -24.90 -8.29 2.36
C GLU A 219 -24.06 -9.07 3.38
N GLU A 220 -23.45 -10.17 2.95
CA GLU A 220 -22.59 -10.97 3.81
C GLU A 220 -21.31 -10.21 4.21
N LEU A 221 -20.74 -9.39 3.33
CA LEU A 221 -19.59 -8.55 3.68
C LEU A 221 -19.91 -7.59 4.83
N PHE A 222 -21.11 -7.00 4.86
CA PHE A 222 -21.52 -6.15 5.98
C PHE A 222 -21.60 -6.91 7.31
N ARG A 223 -21.98 -8.18 7.27
CA ARG A 223 -21.99 -9.06 8.46
C ARG A 223 -20.59 -9.49 8.87
N LEU A 224 -19.74 -9.84 7.91
CA LEU A 224 -18.39 -10.34 8.13
C LEU A 224 -17.48 -9.24 8.70
N PHE A 225 -17.61 -8.02 8.20
CA PHE A 225 -16.71 -6.89 8.47
C PHE A 225 -17.48 -5.69 9.07
N ALA A 226 -18.21 -5.93 10.16
CA ALA A 226 -19.16 -4.96 10.71
C ALA A 226 -18.58 -3.60 11.14
N PHE A 227 -17.28 -3.52 11.43
CA PHE A 227 -16.61 -2.31 11.96
C PHE A 227 -15.70 -1.61 10.95
N VAL A 228 -15.85 -1.89 9.66
CA VAL A 228 -15.08 -1.21 8.61
C VAL A 228 -15.37 0.29 8.61
N GLN A 229 -14.30 1.07 8.74
CA GLN A 229 -14.27 2.52 8.65
C GLN A 229 -13.70 3.00 7.33
N HIS A 230 -12.84 2.20 6.69
CA HIS A 230 -12.16 2.52 5.44
C HIS A 230 -12.34 1.38 4.42
N LEU A 231 -13.08 1.62 3.35
CA LEU A 231 -13.29 0.64 2.27
C LEU A 231 -12.47 1.03 1.03
N ILE A 232 -11.82 0.07 0.40
CA ILE A 232 -11.24 0.22 -0.95
C ILE A 232 -11.80 -0.91 -1.81
N TYR A 233 -12.76 -0.58 -2.66
CA TYR A 233 -13.38 -1.51 -3.60
C TYR A 233 -12.65 -1.47 -4.94
N LYS A 234 -12.03 -2.60 -5.29
CA LYS A 234 -11.12 -2.73 -6.45
C LYS A 234 -11.82 -3.04 -7.76
N SER A 235 -12.95 -3.74 -7.72
CA SER A 235 -13.65 -4.17 -8.93
C SER A 235 -14.46 -3.03 -9.53
N PRO A 236 -14.75 -3.06 -10.84
CA PRO A 236 -15.64 -2.07 -11.46
C PRO A 236 -17.02 -2.11 -10.79
N ILE A 237 -17.45 -0.97 -10.22
CA ILE A 237 -18.85 -0.80 -9.83
C ILE A 237 -19.70 -0.65 -11.08
N GLU A 238 -20.78 -1.43 -11.16
CA GLU A 238 -21.72 -1.40 -12.29
C GLU A 238 -22.79 -0.32 -12.18
N SER A 239 -23.17 0.10 -10.96
CA SER A 239 -24.23 1.09 -10.76
C SER A 239 -24.06 1.96 -9.51
N ILE A 240 -24.67 3.15 -9.54
CA ILE A 240 -24.76 4.05 -8.38
C ILE A 240 -25.49 3.36 -7.22
N GLN A 241 -26.49 2.52 -7.51
CA GLN A 241 -27.21 1.77 -6.47
C GLN A 241 -26.27 0.87 -5.68
N THR A 242 -25.39 0.12 -6.37
CA THR A 242 -24.40 -0.75 -5.72
C THR A 242 -23.43 0.05 -4.85
N MET A 243 -22.94 1.19 -5.35
CA MET A 243 -22.08 2.09 -4.57
C MET A 243 -22.79 2.58 -3.30
N ILE A 244 -24.05 3.00 -3.40
CA ILE A 244 -24.84 3.45 -2.24
C ILE A 244 -25.09 2.29 -1.28
N CYS A 245 -25.37 1.08 -1.78
CA CYS A 245 -25.49 -0.10 -0.93
C CYS A 245 -24.24 -0.32 -0.07
N PHE A 246 -23.03 -0.16 -0.62
CA PHE A 246 -21.80 -0.23 0.17
C PHE A 246 -21.69 0.87 1.23
N ILE A 247 -22.02 2.10 0.84
CA ILE A 247 -21.94 3.27 1.73
C ILE A 247 -22.90 3.11 2.91
N ASP A 248 -24.16 2.76 2.63
CA ASP A 248 -25.21 2.63 3.65
C ASP A 248 -25.06 1.33 4.47
N GLY A 249 -24.50 0.28 3.88
CA GLY A 249 -24.37 -1.03 4.50
C GLY A 249 -23.30 -1.08 5.60
N PHE A 250 -22.17 -0.39 5.41
CA PHE A 250 -21.11 -0.30 6.43
C PHE A 250 -21.42 0.83 7.42
N LYS A 251 -22.00 0.47 8.57
CA LYS A 251 -22.46 1.42 9.60
C LYS A 251 -21.38 2.36 10.18
N HIS A 252 -20.12 1.97 10.12
CA HIS A 252 -18.99 2.72 10.68
C HIS A 252 -18.12 3.38 9.60
N LEU A 253 -18.56 3.34 8.34
CA LEU A 253 -17.80 3.83 7.21
C LEU A 253 -17.57 5.34 7.32
N SER A 254 -16.29 5.72 7.41
CA SER A 254 -15.84 7.12 7.39
C SER A 254 -15.20 7.48 6.05
N ASN A 255 -14.68 6.46 5.33
CA ASN A 255 -14.08 6.62 4.03
C ASN A 255 -14.29 5.41 3.14
N ALA A 256 -14.55 5.66 1.87
CA ALA A 256 -14.60 4.64 0.85
C ALA A 256 -13.99 5.11 -0.46
N SER A 257 -13.28 4.20 -1.11
CA SER A 257 -12.82 4.34 -2.47
C SER A 257 -13.38 3.26 -3.37
N PHE A 258 -13.85 3.66 -4.54
CA PHE A 258 -14.44 2.76 -5.53
C PHE A 258 -13.74 2.94 -6.87
N PHE A 259 -13.55 1.84 -7.59
CA PHE A 259 -13.13 1.86 -8.98
C PHE A 259 -14.37 1.83 -9.88
N CYS A 260 -14.50 2.85 -10.74
CA CYS A 260 -15.50 2.88 -11.81
C CYS A 260 -14.79 2.89 -13.17
N ASP A 261 -15.31 2.09 -14.10
CA ASP A 261 -14.90 2.09 -15.50
C ASP A 261 -15.72 3.10 -16.33
N ASP A 262 -15.47 3.17 -17.65
CA ASP A 262 -16.23 4.06 -18.54
C ASP A 262 -17.69 3.70 -18.67
N VAL A 263 -17.98 2.40 -18.67
CA VAL A 263 -19.32 1.86 -18.88
C VAL A 263 -20.25 2.36 -17.77
N PHE A 264 -19.72 2.51 -16.55
CA PHE A 264 -20.44 3.14 -15.45
C PHE A 264 -21.09 4.48 -15.84
N PHE A 265 -20.36 5.37 -16.53
CA PHE A 265 -20.89 6.70 -16.87
C PHE A 265 -21.88 6.66 -18.02
N ASP A 266 -21.64 5.83 -19.02
CA ASP A 266 -22.56 5.69 -20.16
C ASP A 266 -23.91 5.11 -19.69
N THR A 267 -23.86 4.15 -18.77
CA THR A 267 -25.05 3.49 -18.21
C THR A 267 -25.80 4.45 -17.28
N GLU A 268 -25.10 5.16 -16.40
CA GLU A 268 -25.71 6.07 -15.42
C GLU A 268 -26.16 7.41 -16.02
N ALA A 269 -25.56 7.86 -17.12
CA ALA A 269 -26.02 9.05 -17.85
C ALA A 269 -27.44 8.86 -18.41
N SER A 270 -27.84 7.62 -18.72
CA SER A 270 -29.22 7.30 -19.09
C SER A 270 -30.16 7.28 -17.87
N PHE A 271 -29.67 6.82 -16.71
CA PHE A 271 -30.44 6.69 -15.48
C PHE A 271 -30.69 8.05 -14.78
N CYS A 272 -29.73 8.96 -14.85
CA CYS A 272 -29.84 10.32 -14.31
C CYS A 272 -30.85 11.21 -15.07
N GLN A 273 -31.46 10.72 -16.16
CA GLN A 273 -32.52 11.44 -16.86
C GLN A 273 -33.90 11.31 -16.16
N ASP A 274 -34.05 10.39 -15.19
CA ASP A 274 -35.27 10.28 -14.38
C ASP A 274 -35.15 11.10 -13.07
N PRO A 275 -35.93 12.19 -12.93
CA PRO A 275 -35.92 13.02 -11.73
C PRO A 275 -36.33 12.28 -10.45
N ASN A 276 -37.16 11.24 -10.55
CA ASN A 276 -37.67 10.52 -9.39
C ASN A 276 -36.58 9.68 -8.72
N SER A 277 -35.73 9.04 -9.53
CA SER A 277 -34.56 8.28 -9.07
C SER A 277 -33.60 9.17 -8.28
N ILE A 278 -33.33 10.38 -8.76
CA ILE A 278 -32.46 11.37 -8.08
C ILE A 278 -33.05 11.79 -6.72
N ILE A 279 -34.37 11.99 -6.65
CA ILE A 279 -35.07 12.37 -5.41
C ILE A 279 -34.99 11.24 -4.37
N GLU A 280 -35.10 9.98 -4.78
CA GLU A 280 -35.01 8.86 -3.85
C GLU A 280 -33.59 8.70 -3.27
N TYR A 281 -32.55 8.76 -4.11
CA TYR A 281 -31.16 8.67 -3.66
C TYR A 281 -30.74 9.84 -2.78
N SER A 282 -31.13 11.07 -3.17
CA SER A 282 -30.81 12.26 -2.38
C SER A 282 -31.47 12.28 -1.00
N LYS A 283 -32.59 11.56 -0.80
CA LYS A 283 -33.24 11.38 0.50
C LYS A 283 -32.49 10.42 1.42
N ARG A 284 -31.92 9.33 0.88
CA ARG A 284 -31.17 8.33 1.69
C ARG A 284 -29.88 8.92 2.28
N LEU A 285 -29.22 9.79 1.52
CA LEU A 285 -27.93 10.40 1.88
C LEU A 285 -28.04 11.66 2.76
N THR A 286 -29.19 11.94 3.36
CA THR A 286 -29.45 13.19 4.10
C THR A 286 -28.85 13.26 5.50
N LYS A 287 -28.31 12.16 6.04
CA LYS A 287 -27.85 12.12 7.44
C LYS A 287 -26.39 12.49 7.65
N ASP A 288 -25.50 12.26 6.69
CA ASP A 288 -24.05 12.40 6.91
C ASP A 288 -23.36 13.25 5.82
N ASN A 289 -22.49 14.16 6.25
CA ASN A 289 -21.83 15.17 5.40
C ASN A 289 -20.60 14.57 4.69
N PHE A 290 -20.82 13.78 3.65
CA PHE A 290 -19.71 13.20 2.90
C PHE A 290 -19.14 14.13 1.82
N THR A 291 -17.81 14.17 1.75
CA THR A 291 -17.06 14.81 0.67
C THR A 291 -16.63 13.77 -0.34
N CYS A 292 -17.06 13.90 -1.59
CA CYS A 292 -16.63 13.09 -2.71
C CYS A 292 -15.48 13.76 -3.46
N ARG A 293 -14.39 13.03 -3.69
CA ARG A 293 -13.34 13.39 -4.65
C ARG A 293 -13.39 12.48 -5.86
N ILE A 294 -13.28 13.05 -7.06
CA ILE A 294 -13.24 12.31 -8.32
C ILE A 294 -11.91 12.60 -9.01
N TYR A 295 -11.21 11.55 -9.44
CA TYR A 295 -9.98 11.65 -10.22
C TYR A 295 -10.06 10.85 -11.51
N ARG A 296 -9.57 11.41 -12.62
CA ARG A 296 -9.41 10.71 -13.91
C ARG A 296 -7.93 10.48 -14.20
N SER A 297 -7.51 9.22 -14.21
CA SER A 297 -6.16 8.83 -14.64
C SER A 297 -6.09 8.65 -16.15
N THR A 298 -5.07 9.21 -16.79
CA THR A 298 -4.74 8.95 -18.21
C THR A 298 -3.33 8.35 -18.25
N LYS A 299 -3.16 7.11 -17.78
CA LYS A 299 -1.88 6.41 -17.91
C LYS A 299 -1.93 5.50 -19.14
N TYR A 300 -0.86 5.54 -19.95
CA TYR A 300 -0.57 4.65 -21.10
C TYR A 300 -1.31 4.87 -22.43
N GLY A 301 -1.97 6.00 -22.66
CA GLY A 301 -2.50 6.34 -24.00
C GLY A 301 -3.65 5.46 -24.51
N LEU A 302 -3.97 4.39 -23.79
CA LEU A 302 -5.22 3.65 -23.87
C LEU A 302 -6.13 4.17 -22.78
N SER A 303 -7.32 4.55 -23.19
CA SER A 303 -8.41 4.98 -22.34
C SER A 303 -8.98 3.81 -21.54
N SER A 304 -8.26 3.32 -20.53
CA SER A 304 -8.87 2.59 -19.42
C SER A 304 -9.09 3.60 -18.30
N TYR A 305 -10.32 4.06 -18.18
CA TYR A 305 -10.67 5.08 -17.22
C TYR A 305 -10.92 4.39 -15.90
N GLY A 306 -10.01 4.59 -14.95
CA GLY A 306 -10.27 4.32 -13.55
C GLY A 306 -10.68 5.63 -12.89
N ILE A 307 -11.94 5.74 -12.51
CA ILE A 307 -12.40 6.85 -11.67
C ILE A 307 -12.43 6.37 -10.23
N TYR A 308 -11.61 7.02 -9.40
CA TYR A 308 -11.53 6.75 -7.98
C TYR A 308 -12.38 7.74 -7.22
N TRP A 309 -13.34 7.18 -6.48
CA TRP A 309 -14.15 7.90 -5.51
C TRP A 309 -13.41 7.91 -4.17
N TRP A 310 -13.65 8.93 -3.37
CA TRP A 310 -13.12 9.04 -2.01
C TRP A 310 -14.21 9.72 -1.22
N ILE A 311 -14.61 9.12 -0.10
CA ILE A 311 -15.60 9.70 0.81
C ILE A 311 -14.82 10.13 2.04
N GLU A 312 -14.87 11.40 2.44
CA GLU A 312 -14.28 11.87 3.70
C GLU A 312 -15.32 12.63 4.51
N ASP A 313 -15.41 12.28 5.79
CA ASP A 313 -16.18 13.02 6.78
C ASP A 313 -15.46 14.36 7.05
N GLN A 314 -16.09 15.50 6.72
CA GLN A 314 -15.41 16.79 6.89
C GLN A 314 -15.20 17.11 8.37
N PRO A 315 -14.03 17.66 8.77
CA PRO A 315 -13.97 18.41 10.02
C PRO A 315 -14.94 19.60 9.93
N SER A 316 -15.70 19.80 11.00
CA SER A 316 -16.71 20.84 11.15
C SER A 316 -16.11 22.24 11.05
N SER A 317 -15.95 22.76 9.83
CA SER A 317 -15.74 24.18 9.59
C SER A 317 -16.28 24.54 8.21
N SER A 318 -17.54 24.98 8.19
CA SER A 318 -18.07 26.06 7.34
C SER A 318 -17.27 26.44 6.09
N ILE A 319 -17.21 25.58 5.07
CA ILE A 319 -16.88 26.01 3.71
C ILE A 319 -17.82 25.27 2.74
N VAL A 320 -18.95 25.91 2.46
CA VAL A 320 -19.69 25.70 1.20
C VAL A 320 -18.91 26.49 0.16
N ASN A 321 -18.01 25.84 -0.58
CA ASN A 321 -17.48 26.43 -1.80
C ASN A 321 -17.13 25.31 -2.79
N MET A 322 -17.78 25.35 -3.95
CA MET A 322 -17.28 24.70 -5.17
C MET A 322 -15.99 25.39 -5.57
N TYR A 323 -14.84 24.95 -5.05
CA TYR A 323 -13.55 25.44 -5.51
C TYR A 323 -12.99 24.51 -6.58
N TRP A 324 -12.88 25.04 -7.79
CA TRP A 324 -11.88 24.59 -8.76
C TRP A 324 -10.51 24.98 -8.20
N LEU A 325 -9.84 24.08 -7.47
CA LEU A 325 -8.45 24.32 -7.10
C LEU A 325 -7.55 24.06 -8.31
N PRO A 326 -6.78 25.06 -8.78
CA PRO A 326 -5.96 24.94 -9.97
C PRO A 326 -4.61 24.31 -9.61
N GLN A 327 -4.61 23.09 -9.07
CA GLN A 327 -3.41 22.23 -9.05
C GLN A 327 -3.83 20.78 -9.33
N GLN A 328 -3.93 20.51 -10.65
CA GLN A 328 -3.99 19.21 -11.32
C GLN A 328 -5.15 18.24 -10.96
N ARG A 329 -6.21 18.27 -11.79
CA ARG A 329 -7.16 17.16 -12.09
C ARG A 329 -8.06 16.61 -10.96
N TYR A 330 -8.36 17.36 -9.92
CA TYR A 330 -9.31 16.92 -8.89
C TYR A 330 -10.53 17.82 -8.83
N HIS A 331 -11.70 17.21 -8.65
CA HIS A 331 -12.95 17.91 -8.37
C HIS A 331 -13.53 17.44 -7.05
N TRP A 332 -13.96 18.39 -6.23
CA TRP A 332 -14.59 18.15 -4.94
C TRP A 332 -16.09 18.40 -5.06
N TYR A 333 -16.90 17.40 -4.70
CA TYR A 333 -18.35 17.51 -4.67
C TYR A 333 -18.87 17.05 -3.31
N ARG A 334 -19.74 17.82 -2.66
CA ARG A 334 -20.61 17.19 -1.65
C ARG A 334 -21.59 16.30 -2.40
N PHE A 335 -21.82 15.08 -1.91
CA PHE A 335 -22.57 14.06 -2.66
C PHE A 335 -23.99 14.52 -3.06
N LYS A 336 -24.62 15.39 -2.26
CA LYS A 336 -25.89 16.05 -2.62
C LYS A 336 -25.84 16.85 -3.94
N TYR A 337 -24.69 17.44 -4.28
CA TYR A 337 -24.46 18.19 -5.52
C TYR A 337 -23.79 17.35 -6.61
N PHE A 338 -23.41 16.10 -6.31
CA PHE A 338 -22.82 15.19 -7.28
C PHE A 338 -23.83 14.79 -8.37
N PHE A 339 -25.09 14.51 -8.00
CA PHE A 339 -26.16 14.24 -8.98
C PHE A 339 -26.41 15.43 -9.92
N LEU A 340 -26.33 16.65 -9.40
CA LEU A 340 -26.41 17.88 -10.20
C LEU A 340 -25.22 18.01 -11.17
N PHE A 341 -24.02 17.61 -10.75
CA PHE A 341 -22.84 17.58 -11.62
C PHE A 341 -22.92 16.49 -12.71
N MET A 342 -23.38 15.29 -12.35
CA MET A 342 -23.60 14.20 -13.32
C MET A 342 -24.61 14.62 -14.38
N LEU A 343 -25.77 15.15 -13.96
CA LEU A 343 -26.77 15.77 -14.85
C LEU A 343 -26.11 16.78 -15.79
N HIS A 344 -25.35 17.74 -15.24
CA HIS A 344 -24.72 18.79 -16.04
C HIS A 344 -23.68 18.24 -17.04
N LYS A 345 -22.97 17.16 -16.71
CA LYS A 345 -22.05 16.50 -17.66
C LYS A 345 -22.78 15.70 -18.73
N SER A 346 -23.84 14.96 -18.39
CA SER A 346 -24.69 14.29 -19.40
C SER A 346 -25.31 15.29 -20.39
N PHE A 347 -25.56 16.54 -19.98
CA PHE A 347 -25.98 17.61 -20.89
C PHE A 347 -24.85 18.24 -21.72
N CYS A 348 -23.59 18.15 -21.29
CA CYS A 348 -22.45 18.72 -22.02
C CYS A 348 -21.79 17.75 -23.01
N PHE A 349 -22.17 16.47 -23.02
CA PHE A 349 -21.64 15.45 -23.92
C PHE A 349 -22.65 14.95 -24.97
N ASN A 350 -23.83 15.58 -25.07
CA ASN A 350 -24.76 15.41 -26.19
C ASN A 350 -24.55 16.48 -27.26
#